data_AF-A0A450S0J1-F1
#
_entry.id   AF-A0A450S0J1-F1
#
_cell.length_a   1.000
_cell.length_b   1.000
_cell.length_c   1.000
_cell.angle_alpha   90.00
_cell.angle_beta   90.00
_cell.angle_gamma   90.00
#
_symmetry.space_group_name_H-M   'P 1'
#
loop_
_entity.id
_entity.type
_entity.pdbx_description
1 polymer ?
#
loop_
_entity_poly.entity_id
_entity_poly.type
_entity_poly.pdbx_seq_one_letter_code
_entity_poly.pdbx_strand_id
1 'polypeptide(L)'
;MMNRKIYQDQYDFELNQKNHLASSANVPIMVMTIVGGALSSMVLDFPYAMEDETFNVLSFTFFALSIGCAISLLVSTFLLFRAFIGYEHMKLPPPSDLSRYYEKLLQWHSKNGGGASDAKRDFDDYFCQRLIEAAQRNGENNKNRGNFLHTATIMIAAATLFLAISGALYVSAKRQNDAIPYKVQIIGTVETQIGESNGK
;
A
#
# COMPACT_ATOMS: atom_id res chain seq x y z
N MET A 1 -25.81 27.15 -24.93
CA MET A 1 -25.99 25.99 -24.04
C MET A 1 -24.62 25.46 -23.67
N MET A 2 -24.30 25.42 -22.38
CA MET A 2 -23.12 24.74 -21.89
C MET A 2 -23.24 23.25 -22.23
N ASN A 3 -22.17 22.61 -22.72
CA ASN A 3 -22.26 21.25 -23.21
C ASN A 3 -22.33 20.28 -22.02
N ARG A 4 -23.55 19.94 -21.57
CA ARG A 4 -23.84 18.97 -20.50
C ARG A 4 -23.01 17.70 -20.61
N LYS A 5 -22.74 17.24 -21.85
CA LYS A 5 -21.94 16.06 -22.11
C LYS A 5 -20.53 16.17 -21.51
N ILE A 6 -19.89 17.34 -21.57
CA ILE A 6 -18.54 17.54 -21.02
C ILE A 6 -18.54 17.33 -19.50
N TYR A 7 -19.54 17.87 -18.79
CA TYR A 7 -19.62 17.68 -17.33
C TYR A 7 -19.97 16.26 -16.94
N GLN A 8 -20.80 15.59 -17.73
CA GLN A 8 -21.11 14.19 -17.54
C GLN A 8 -19.89 13.31 -17.78
N ASP A 9 -19.18 13.51 -18.89
CA ASP A 9 -17.94 12.81 -19.21
C ASP A 9 -16.90 13.01 -18.09
N GLN A 10 -16.74 14.24 -17.57
CA GLN A 10 -15.84 14.52 -16.45
C GLN A 10 -16.29 13.81 -15.16
N TYR A 11 -17.58 13.87 -14.82
CA TYR A 11 -18.13 13.18 -13.64
C TYR A 11 -17.87 11.67 -13.71
N ASP A 12 -18.14 11.06 -14.85
CA ASP A 12 -17.94 9.64 -15.10
C ASP A 12 -16.45 9.27 -15.04
N PHE A 13 -15.57 10.13 -15.58
CA PHE A 13 -14.12 9.98 -15.46
C PHE A 13 -13.67 9.94 -13.99
N GLU A 14 -14.14 10.89 -13.16
CA GLU A 14 -13.75 10.93 -11.74
C GLU A 14 -14.27 9.73 -10.94
N LEU A 15 -15.47 9.23 -11.27
CA LEU A 15 -15.97 7.99 -10.68
C LEU A 15 -15.14 6.78 -11.10
N ASN A 16 -14.74 6.69 -12.37
CA ASN A 16 -13.91 5.60 -12.85
C ASN A 16 -12.50 5.64 -12.24
N GLN A 17 -11.94 6.84 -12.09
CA GLN A 17 -10.62 7.03 -11.47
C GLN A 17 -10.62 6.56 -10.01
N LYS A 18 -11.73 6.71 -9.27
CA LYS A 18 -11.86 6.14 -7.92
C LYS A 18 -11.55 4.64 -7.87
N ASN A 19 -12.11 3.89 -8.83
CA ASN A 19 -11.95 2.44 -8.92
C ASN A 19 -10.52 2.08 -9.34
N HIS A 20 -9.97 2.81 -10.31
CA HIS A 20 -8.58 2.64 -10.72
C HIS A 20 -7.61 2.84 -9.55
N LEU A 21 -7.76 3.92 -8.77
CA LEU A 21 -6.95 4.20 -7.58
C LEU A 21 -7.11 3.12 -6.49
N ALA A 22 -8.28 2.48 -6.40
CA ALA A 22 -8.46 1.36 -5.48
C ALA A 22 -7.68 0.12 -5.95
N SER A 23 -7.79 -0.23 -7.23
CA SER A 23 -7.05 -1.37 -7.78
C SER A 23 -5.53 -1.18 -7.79
N SER A 24 -5.04 0.06 -7.91
CA SER A 24 -3.61 0.34 -7.99
C SER A 24 -2.85 0.10 -6.67
N ALA A 25 -3.55 -0.08 -5.54
CA ALA A 25 -2.92 -0.39 -4.26
C ALA A 25 -2.50 -1.87 -4.14
N ASN A 26 -3.04 -2.76 -4.97
CA ASN A 26 -2.77 -4.21 -4.89
C ASN A 26 -1.29 -4.53 -5.12
N VAL A 27 -0.67 -3.92 -6.13
CA VAL A 27 0.76 -4.14 -6.45
C VAL A 27 1.67 -3.64 -5.32
N PRO A 28 1.53 -2.41 -4.81
CA PRO A 28 2.22 -1.94 -3.61
C PRO A 28 2.15 -2.90 -2.42
N ILE A 29 0.95 -3.40 -2.08
CA ILE A 29 0.73 -4.32 -0.95
C ILE A 29 1.50 -5.64 -1.15
N MET A 30 1.45 -6.19 -2.36
CA MET A 30 2.18 -7.39 -2.72
C MET A 30 3.70 -7.19 -2.55
N VAL A 31 4.25 -6.10 -3.10
CA VAL A 31 5.69 -5.80 -2.99
C VAL A 31 6.10 -5.61 -1.53
N MET A 32 5.33 -4.89 -0.73
CA MET A 32 5.63 -4.72 0.70
C MET A 32 5.66 -6.05 1.45
N THR A 33 4.78 -7.00 1.10
CA THR A 33 4.73 -8.32 1.73
C THR A 33 5.99 -9.13 1.40
N ILE A 34 6.42 -9.11 0.13
CA ILE A 34 7.65 -9.77 -0.33
C ILE A 34 8.87 -9.15 0.34
N VAL A 35 8.99 -7.81 0.30
CA VAL A 35 10.12 -7.07 0.89
C VAL A 35 10.17 -7.26 2.41
N GLY A 36 9.02 -7.19 3.09
CA GLY A 36 8.92 -7.40 4.53
C GLY A 36 9.29 -8.82 4.94
N GLY A 37 8.83 -9.83 4.19
CA GLY A 37 9.20 -11.23 4.42
C GLY A 37 10.69 -11.49 4.23
N ALA A 38 11.26 -10.99 3.13
CA ALA A 38 12.70 -11.10 2.85
C ALA A 38 13.54 -10.41 3.93
N LEU A 39 13.20 -9.17 4.30
CA LEU A 39 13.86 -8.44 5.37
C LEU A 39 13.81 -9.20 6.70
N SER A 40 12.62 -9.68 7.10
CA SER A 40 12.45 -10.42 8.34
C SER A 40 13.32 -11.68 8.37
N SER A 41 13.38 -12.43 7.26
CA SER A 41 14.22 -13.63 7.18
C SER A 41 15.70 -13.28 7.30
N MET A 42 16.16 -12.23 6.62
CA MET A 42 17.56 -11.81 6.65
C MET A 42 17.98 -11.31 8.04
N VAL A 43 17.13 -10.52 8.71
CA VAL A 43 17.43 -9.96 10.04
C VAL A 43 17.56 -11.06 11.10
N LEU A 44 16.75 -12.12 11.03
CA LEU A 44 16.79 -13.23 11.98
C LEU A 44 17.98 -14.17 11.76
N ASP A 45 18.44 -14.32 10.52
CA ASP A 45 19.48 -15.27 10.14
C ASP A 45 20.87 -14.62 9.95
N PHE A 46 20.98 -13.31 10.08
CA PHE A 46 22.26 -12.61 9.90
C PHE A 46 23.26 -13.05 11.01
N PRO A 47 24.50 -13.43 10.66
CA PRO A 47 25.50 -13.85 11.64
C PRO A 47 26.10 -12.62 12.34
N TYR A 48 25.42 -12.13 13.38
CA TYR A 48 25.89 -11.00 14.17
C TYR A 48 27.15 -11.35 14.96
N ALA A 49 28.30 -10.83 14.54
CA ALA A 49 29.54 -10.92 15.31
C ALA A 49 29.45 -9.95 16.50
N MET A 50 29.06 -10.47 17.67
CA MET A 50 28.97 -9.73 18.95
C MET A 50 30.14 -10.07 19.89
N GLU A 51 31.01 -11.02 19.54
CA GLU A 51 31.95 -11.65 20.47
C GLU A 51 33.38 -11.08 20.45
N ASP A 52 33.79 -10.38 19.38
CA ASP A 52 35.09 -9.70 19.33
C ASP A 52 34.93 -8.20 19.68
N GLU A 53 35.77 -7.66 20.56
CA GLU A 53 35.78 -6.23 20.96
C GLU A 53 36.06 -5.23 19.81
N THR A 54 36.16 -5.73 18.57
CA THR A 54 36.36 -4.92 17.38
C THR A 54 35.00 -4.52 16.82
N PHE A 55 34.72 -3.21 16.77
CA PHE A 55 33.50 -2.66 16.18
C PHE A 55 33.24 -3.22 14.77
N ASN A 56 32.28 -4.14 14.64
CA ASN A 56 31.99 -4.77 13.36
C ASN A 56 31.11 -3.84 12.51
N VAL A 57 31.79 -3.03 11.68
CA VAL A 57 31.19 -2.07 10.74
C VAL A 57 30.15 -2.74 9.83
N LEU A 58 30.35 -4.01 9.46
CA LEU A 58 29.43 -4.74 8.59
C LEU A 58 28.07 -4.99 9.27
N SER A 59 28.09 -5.50 10.51
CA SER A 59 26.88 -5.75 11.30
C SER A 59 26.11 -4.46 11.56
N PHE A 60 26.82 -3.38 11.91
CA PHE A 60 26.20 -2.06 12.13
C PHE A 60 25.57 -1.51 10.84
N THR A 61 26.28 -1.60 9.71
CA THR A 61 25.78 -1.13 8.41
C THR A 61 24.57 -1.94 7.95
N PHE A 62 24.60 -3.27 8.08
CA PHE A 62 23.47 -4.14 7.78
C PHE A 62 22.24 -3.76 8.62
N PHE A 63 22.43 -3.56 9.92
CA PHE A 63 21.34 -3.20 10.84
C PHE A 63 20.75 -1.82 10.51
N ALA A 64 21.60 -0.82 10.25
CA ALA A 64 21.16 0.52 9.86
C ALA A 64 20.33 0.51 8.56
N LEU A 65 20.78 -0.23 7.54
CA LEU A 65 20.03 -0.40 6.28
C LEU A 65 18.72 -1.16 6.50
N SER A 66 18.72 -2.17 7.37
CA SER A 66 17.51 -2.93 7.72
C SER A 66 16.47 -2.06 8.43
N ILE A 67 16.92 -1.17 9.33
CA ILE A 67 16.06 -0.14 9.94
C ILE A 67 15.52 0.82 8.87
N GLY A 68 16.36 1.31 7.97
CA GLY A 68 15.93 2.18 6.88
C GLY A 68 14.85 1.53 5.99
N CYS A 69 15.02 0.25 5.70
CA CYS A 69 14.02 -0.56 4.99
C CYS A 69 12.70 -0.65 5.79
N ALA A 70 12.77 -0.99 7.07
CA ALA A 70 11.60 -1.14 7.93
C ALA A 70 10.82 0.19 8.08
N ILE A 71 11.52 1.30 8.31
CA ILE A 71 10.90 2.63 8.38
C ILE A 71 10.21 2.97 7.05
N SER A 72 10.85 2.70 5.93
CA SER A 72 10.28 2.96 4.61
C SER A 72 9.00 2.16 4.36
N LEU A 73 8.96 0.89 4.78
CA LEU A 73 7.75 0.05 4.73
C LEU A 73 6.64 0.58 5.65
N LEU A 74 6.97 1.01 6.86
CA LEU A 74 5.99 1.57 7.81
C LEU A 74 5.38 2.87 7.29
N VAL A 75 6.21 3.78 6.76
CA VAL A 75 5.74 5.03 6.15
C VAL A 75 4.87 4.74 4.94
N SER A 76 5.28 3.82 4.05
CA SER A 76 4.45 3.38 2.93
C SER A 76 3.09 2.85 3.38
N THR A 77 3.08 2.00 4.41
CA THR A 77 1.85 1.44 4.98
C THR A 77 0.92 2.55 5.47
N PHE A 78 1.44 3.50 6.25
CA PHE A 78 0.68 4.66 6.71
C PHE A 78 0.09 5.47 5.54
N LEU A 79 0.89 5.77 4.51
CA LEU A 79 0.45 6.52 3.34
C LEU A 79 -0.63 5.78 2.54
N LEU A 80 -0.51 4.45 2.40
CA LEU A 80 -1.54 3.62 1.80
C LEU A 80 -2.85 3.71 2.57
N PHE A 81 -2.84 3.50 3.89
CA PHE A 81 -4.04 3.67 4.71
C PHE A 81 -4.63 5.07 4.56
N ARG A 82 -3.79 6.11 4.55
CA ARG A 82 -4.23 7.49 4.38
C ARG A 82 -4.90 7.72 3.03
N ALA A 83 -4.48 7.03 1.96
CA ALA A 83 -5.07 7.12 0.63
C ALA A 83 -6.51 6.54 0.53
N PHE A 84 -6.99 5.83 1.56
CA PHE A 84 -8.31 5.19 1.56
C PHE A 84 -9.27 5.71 2.62
N ILE A 85 -8.77 6.38 3.66
CA ILE A 85 -9.59 6.81 4.80
C ILE A 85 -10.03 8.27 4.64
N GLY A 86 -11.34 8.51 4.78
CA GLY A 86 -11.92 9.85 4.91
C GLY A 86 -12.29 10.55 3.60
N TYR A 87 -12.39 9.81 2.49
CA TYR A 87 -12.79 10.37 1.20
C TYR A 87 -14.23 9.98 0.85
N GLU A 88 -15.11 10.97 0.81
CA GLU A 88 -16.50 10.79 0.38
C GLU A 88 -16.70 11.32 -1.03
N HIS A 89 -17.00 10.41 -1.96
CA HIS A 89 -17.39 10.75 -3.32
C HIS A 89 -18.83 11.22 -3.38
N MET A 90 -19.03 12.36 -4.01
CA MET A 90 -20.34 12.92 -4.26
C MET A 90 -21.02 12.14 -5.39
N LYS A 91 -22.23 11.67 -5.11
CA LYS A 91 -23.11 11.04 -6.09
C LYS A 91 -24.12 12.05 -6.59
N LEU A 92 -24.54 11.91 -7.84
CA LEU A 92 -25.71 12.62 -8.33
C LEU A 92 -26.97 12.20 -7.54
N PRO A 93 -27.97 13.10 -7.42
CA PRO A 93 -29.27 12.72 -6.87
C PRO A 93 -29.86 11.53 -7.63
N PRO A 94 -30.58 10.62 -6.95
CA PRO A 94 -31.18 9.48 -7.61
C PRO A 94 -32.21 9.92 -8.65
N PRO A 95 -32.46 9.11 -9.71
CA PRO A 95 -33.40 9.47 -10.77
C PRO A 95 -34.80 9.84 -10.28
N SER A 96 -35.28 9.21 -9.20
CA SER A 96 -36.56 9.53 -8.56
C SER A 96 -36.65 10.95 -8.04
N ASP A 97 -35.54 11.47 -7.50
CA ASP A 97 -35.49 12.82 -6.93
C ASP A 97 -35.36 13.86 -8.04
N LEU A 98 -34.60 13.53 -9.10
CA LEU A 98 -34.51 14.35 -10.30
C LEU A 98 -35.89 14.49 -10.98
N SER A 99 -36.64 13.39 -11.15
CA SER A 99 -37.99 13.41 -11.72
C SER A 99 -38.93 14.28 -10.87
N ARG A 100 -38.93 14.07 -9.55
CA ARG A 100 -39.76 14.85 -8.62
C ARG A 100 -39.40 16.33 -8.63
N TYR A 101 -38.11 16.66 -8.75
CA TYR A 101 -37.66 18.05 -8.87
C TYR A 101 -38.14 18.68 -10.18
N TYR A 102 -38.06 17.96 -11.29
CA TYR A 102 -38.57 18.42 -12.58
C TYR A 102 -40.10 18.65 -12.55
N GLU A 103 -40.86 17.74 -11.95
CA GLU A 103 -42.31 17.91 -11.75
C GLU A 103 -42.65 19.15 -10.91
N LYS A 104 -41.88 19.42 -9.85
CA LYS A 104 -42.03 20.64 -9.04
C LYS A 104 -41.74 21.90 -9.86
N LEU A 105 -40.72 21.88 -10.71
CA LEU A 105 -40.42 23.00 -11.62
C LEU A 105 -41.56 23.22 -12.61
N LEU A 106 -42.11 22.15 -13.20
CA LEU A 106 -43.28 22.24 -14.10
C LEU A 106 -44.48 22.92 -13.41
N GLN A 107 -44.82 22.47 -12.19
CA GLN A 107 -45.92 23.04 -11.42
C GLN A 107 -45.67 24.50 -11.00
N TRP A 108 -44.42 24.85 -10.68
CA TRP A 108 -44.06 26.21 -10.30
C TRP A 108 -44.18 27.15 -11.51
N HIS A 109 -43.58 26.79 -12.65
CA HIS A 109 -43.64 27.59 -13.87
C HIS A 109 -45.07 27.77 -14.37
N SER A 110 -45.88 26.70 -14.37
CA SER A 110 -47.29 26.81 -14.79
C SER A 110 -48.12 27.78 -13.93
N LYS A 111 -47.75 27.97 -12.66
CA LYS A 111 -48.42 28.90 -11.72
C LYS A 111 -47.86 30.32 -11.78
N ASN A 112 -46.68 30.53 -12.33
CA ASN A 112 -45.95 31.81 -12.30
C ASN A 112 -45.72 32.40 -13.71
N GLY A 113 -46.54 32.01 -14.69
CA GLY A 113 -46.50 32.58 -16.05
C GLY A 113 -45.38 32.02 -16.94
N GLY A 114 -44.68 30.97 -16.50
CA GLY A 114 -43.69 30.24 -17.28
C GLY A 114 -44.28 29.01 -17.99
N GLY A 115 -43.48 28.41 -18.87
CA GLY A 115 -43.85 27.20 -19.61
C GLY A 115 -42.99 25.98 -19.28
N ALA A 116 -43.30 24.85 -19.93
CA ALA A 116 -42.50 23.63 -19.83
C ALA A 116 -41.05 23.82 -20.33
N SER A 117 -40.82 24.75 -21.26
CA SER A 117 -39.49 25.14 -21.74
C SER A 117 -38.65 25.80 -20.65
N ASP A 118 -39.24 26.66 -19.83
CA ASP A 118 -38.55 27.33 -18.73
C ASP A 118 -38.22 26.34 -17.63
N ALA A 119 -39.17 25.47 -17.26
CA ALA A 119 -38.93 24.38 -16.32
C ALA A 119 -37.81 23.44 -16.78
N LYS A 120 -37.75 23.15 -18.09
CA LYS A 120 -36.67 22.33 -18.67
C LYS A 120 -35.32 23.04 -18.60
N ARG A 121 -35.25 24.33 -18.93
CA ARG A 121 -34.01 25.11 -18.84
C ARG A 121 -33.48 25.11 -17.41
N ASP A 122 -34.33 25.43 -16.44
CA ASP A 122 -33.93 25.49 -15.03
C ASP A 122 -33.49 24.12 -14.49
N PHE A 123 -34.15 23.04 -14.94
CA PHE A 123 -33.74 21.68 -14.62
C PHE A 123 -32.38 21.33 -15.23
N ASP A 124 -32.15 21.66 -16.50
CA ASP A 124 -30.89 21.40 -17.18
C ASP A 124 -29.75 22.19 -16.52
N ASP A 125 -29.99 23.43 -16.09
CA ASP A 125 -29.05 24.26 -15.34
C ASP A 125 -28.73 23.66 -13.97
N TYR A 126 -29.76 23.27 -13.20
CA TYR A 126 -29.59 22.56 -11.92
C TYR A 126 -28.76 21.28 -12.10
N PHE A 127 -29.11 20.46 -13.09
CA PHE A 127 -28.43 19.20 -13.32
C PHE A 127 -26.96 19.41 -13.72
N CYS A 128 -26.67 20.39 -14.57
CA CYS A 128 -25.31 20.78 -14.90
C CYS A 128 -24.53 21.24 -13.66
N GLN A 129 -25.14 22.05 -12.79
CA GLN A 129 -24.50 22.46 -11.54
C GLN A 129 -24.17 21.26 -10.64
N ARG A 130 -25.09 20.31 -10.49
CA ARG A 130 -24.84 19.09 -9.70
C ARG A 130 -23.72 18.23 -10.27
N LEU A 131 -23.59 18.15 -11.59
CA LEU A 131 -22.47 17.49 -12.25
C LEU A 131 -21.15 18.18 -11.94
N ILE A 132 -21.10 19.52 -12.05
CA ILE A 132 -19.89 20.30 -11.77
C ILE A 132 -19.44 20.12 -10.32
N GLU A 133 -20.35 20.30 -9.36
CA GLU A 133 -20.07 20.14 -7.93
C GLU A 133 -19.53 18.73 -7.63
N ALA A 134 -20.17 17.71 -8.19
CA ALA A 134 -19.76 16.34 -7.97
C ALA A 134 -18.41 16.02 -8.62
N ALA A 135 -18.19 16.44 -9.86
CA ALA A 135 -16.93 16.25 -10.56
C ALA A 135 -15.77 16.95 -9.84
N GLN A 136 -15.96 18.20 -9.39
CA GLN A 136 -14.92 18.95 -8.68
C GLN A 136 -14.54 18.27 -7.35
N ARG A 137 -15.53 17.93 -6.51
CA ARG A 137 -15.26 17.27 -5.22
C ARG A 137 -14.63 15.89 -5.41
N ASN A 138 -15.08 15.13 -6.40
CA ASN A 138 -14.51 13.82 -6.71
C ASN A 138 -13.07 13.94 -7.24
N GLY A 139 -12.79 14.93 -8.09
CA GLY A 139 -11.45 15.20 -8.59
C GLY A 139 -10.47 15.63 -7.50
N GLU A 140 -10.88 16.49 -6.57
CA GLU A 140 -10.07 16.86 -5.41
C GLU A 140 -9.74 15.63 -4.54
N ASN A 141 -10.74 14.78 -4.28
CA ASN A 141 -10.52 13.52 -3.57
C ASN A 141 -9.55 12.61 -4.32
N ASN A 142 -9.74 12.40 -5.62
CA ASN A 142 -8.89 11.52 -6.41
C ASN A 142 -7.45 12.03 -6.51
N LYS A 143 -7.25 13.35 -6.66
CA LYS A 143 -5.93 13.98 -6.62
C LYS A 143 -5.22 13.71 -5.29
N ASN A 144 -5.90 13.93 -4.17
CA ASN A 144 -5.33 13.70 -2.85
C ASN A 144 -4.96 12.23 -2.63
N ARG A 145 -5.87 11.31 -2.98
CA ARG A 145 -5.62 9.87 -2.92
C ARG A 145 -4.45 9.45 -3.81
N GLY A 146 -4.41 9.95 -5.04
CA GLY A 146 -3.34 9.70 -6.00
C GLY A 146 -1.97 10.14 -5.48
N ASN A 147 -1.89 11.31 -4.84
CA ASN A 147 -0.65 11.80 -4.24
C ASN A 147 -0.15 10.86 -3.12
N PHE A 148 -1.02 10.42 -2.23
CA PHE A 148 -0.63 9.47 -1.18
C PHE A 148 -0.15 8.13 -1.76
N LEU A 149 -0.83 7.59 -2.77
CA LEU A 149 -0.41 6.36 -3.45
C LEU A 149 0.94 6.51 -4.16
N HIS A 150 1.16 7.65 -4.81
CA HIS A 150 2.43 7.93 -5.47
C HIS A 150 3.58 7.99 -4.46
N THR A 151 3.41 8.74 -3.36
CA THR A 151 4.41 8.83 -2.30
C THR A 151 4.64 7.48 -1.63
N ALA A 152 3.59 6.69 -1.39
CA ALA A 152 3.75 5.32 -0.87
C ALA A 152 4.61 4.46 -1.81
N THR A 153 4.37 4.56 -3.12
CA THR A 153 5.16 3.84 -4.13
C THR A 153 6.64 4.24 -4.11
N ILE A 154 6.94 5.54 -3.92
CA ILE A 154 8.32 6.02 -3.74
C ILE A 154 8.95 5.39 -2.49
N MET A 155 8.23 5.33 -1.37
CA MET A 155 8.73 4.71 -0.14
C MET A 155 8.97 3.21 -0.30
N ILE A 156 8.15 2.51 -1.08
CA ILE A 156 8.37 1.09 -1.43
C ILE A 156 9.63 0.93 -2.29
N ALA A 157 9.84 1.82 -3.25
CA ALA A 157 11.07 1.80 -4.06
C ALA A 157 12.32 2.02 -3.18
N ALA A 158 12.25 2.96 -2.23
CA ALA A 158 13.31 3.16 -1.24
C ALA A 158 13.54 1.93 -0.35
N ALA A 159 12.48 1.30 0.15
CA ALA A 159 12.57 0.05 0.92
C ALA A 159 13.24 -1.06 0.11
N THR A 160 12.88 -1.20 -1.17
CA THR A 160 13.47 -2.20 -2.08
C THR A 160 14.96 -1.94 -2.30
N LEU A 161 15.37 -0.67 -2.43
CA LEU A 161 16.78 -0.30 -2.53
C LEU A 161 17.55 -0.64 -1.25
N PHE A 162 17.01 -0.31 -0.08
CA PHE A 162 17.63 -0.68 1.19
C PHE A 162 17.77 -2.19 1.35
N LEU A 163 16.72 -2.95 0.99
CA LEU A 163 16.75 -4.41 1.00
C LEU A 163 17.81 -4.97 0.05
N ALA A 164 17.97 -4.41 -1.16
CA ALA A 164 18.97 -4.89 -2.10
C ALA A 164 20.40 -4.71 -1.55
N ILE A 165 20.68 -3.55 -0.95
CA ILE A 165 21.99 -3.27 -0.36
C ILE A 165 22.20 -4.16 0.88
N SER A 166 21.23 -4.25 1.79
CA SER A 166 21.34 -5.12 2.98
C SER A 166 21.45 -6.60 2.59
N GLY A 167 20.80 -7.00 1.50
CA GLY A 167 20.88 -8.35 0.92
C GLY A 167 22.28 -8.70 0.44
N ALA A 168 22.94 -7.78 -0.26
CA ALA A 168 24.33 -7.94 -0.67
C ALA A 168 25.27 -8.09 0.54
N LEU A 169 25.04 -7.31 1.60
CA LEU A 169 25.82 -7.44 2.85
C LEU A 169 25.54 -8.76 3.56
N TYR A 170 24.27 -9.19 3.65
CA TYR A 170 23.88 -10.48 4.23
C TYR A 170 24.56 -11.66 3.53
N VAL A 171 24.53 -11.70 2.20
CA VAL A 171 25.21 -12.76 1.42
C VAL A 171 26.72 -12.73 1.66
N SER A 172 27.31 -11.54 1.69
CA SER A 172 28.76 -11.38 1.94
C SER A 172 29.15 -11.84 3.34
N ALA A 173 28.36 -11.50 4.36
CA ALA A 173 28.57 -11.92 5.74
C ALA A 173 28.41 -13.44 5.90
N LYS A 174 27.40 -14.03 5.26
CA LYS A 174 27.15 -15.47 5.34
C LYS A 174 28.28 -16.30 4.74
N ARG A 175 28.81 -15.88 3.57
CA ARG A 175 29.98 -16.52 2.95
C ARG A 175 31.24 -16.48 3.81
N GLN A 176 31.42 -15.43 4.61
CA GLN A 176 32.60 -15.29 5.47
C GLN A 176 32.49 -16.13 6.76
N ASN A 177 31.27 -16.44 7.19
CA ASN A 177 30.99 -17.23 8.39
C ASN A 177 30.83 -18.74 8.12
N ASP A 178 30.95 -19.18 6.87
CA ASP A 178 30.95 -20.59 6.54
C ASP A 178 32.27 -21.26 6.99
N ALA A 179 32.14 -22.11 8.03
CA ALA A 179 33.06 -23.14 8.55
C ALA A 179 33.80 -22.84 9.88
N ILE A 180 33.14 -23.16 11.00
CA ILE A 180 33.83 -23.79 12.15
C ILE A 180 33.55 -25.29 12.05
N PRO A 181 34.48 -26.12 11.54
CA PRO A 181 34.28 -27.57 11.58
C PRO A 181 34.18 -28.02 13.04
N TYR A 182 33.03 -28.57 13.42
CA TYR A 182 32.86 -29.17 14.74
C TYR A 182 33.85 -30.33 14.89
N LYS A 183 34.83 -30.17 15.80
CA LYS A 183 35.74 -31.25 16.16
C LYS A 183 34.96 -32.27 17.00
N VAL A 184 34.49 -33.34 16.36
CA VAL A 184 33.91 -34.49 17.06
C VAL A 184 35.05 -35.22 17.76
N GLN A 185 35.11 -35.15 19.09
CA GLN A 185 36.03 -35.94 19.90
C GLN A 185 35.32 -37.23 20.32
N ILE A 186 35.64 -38.34 19.65
CA ILE A 186 35.13 -39.67 20.05
C ILE A 186 35.87 -40.07 21.33
N ILE A 187 35.18 -40.06 22.48
CA ILE A 187 35.70 -40.63 23.72
C ILE A 187 35.53 -42.15 23.60
N GLY A 188 36.65 -42.87 23.59
CA GLY A 188 36.71 -44.31 23.31
C GLY A 188 36.02 -45.20 24.35
N THR A 189 35.29 -46.17 23.81
CA THR A 189 34.88 -47.53 24.26
C THR A 189 34.74 -47.85 25.76
N VAL A 190 33.52 -48.26 26.12
CA VAL A 190 33.21 -49.06 27.32
C VAL A 190 33.90 -50.42 27.20
N GLU A 191 34.90 -50.67 28.04
CA GLU A 191 35.42 -52.02 28.25
C GLU A 191 34.29 -52.90 28.82
N THR A 192 33.80 -53.82 28.00
CA THR A 192 32.89 -54.86 28.48
C THR A 192 33.74 -55.90 29.19
N GLN A 193 33.73 -55.92 30.53
CA GLN A 193 34.38 -56.98 31.28
C GLN A 193 33.68 -58.31 30.98
N ILE A 194 34.36 -59.18 30.23
CA ILE A 194 33.99 -60.58 30.12
C ILE A 194 34.45 -61.22 31.44
N GLY A 195 33.51 -61.42 32.36
CA GLY A 195 33.76 -62.19 33.57
C GLY A 195 34.09 -63.63 33.22
N GLU A 196 35.33 -64.05 33.46
CA GLU A 196 35.70 -65.45 33.47
C GLU A 196 34.98 -66.16 34.62
N SER A 197 34.07 -67.05 34.26
CA SER A 197 33.43 -68.00 35.16
C SER A 197 34.34 -69.21 35.37
N ASN A 198 34.81 -69.34 36.62
CA ASN A 198 35.05 -70.57 37.40
C ASN A 198 36.00 -71.65 36.86
N GLY A 199 37.05 -71.91 37.64
CA GLY A 199 37.90 -73.10 37.51
C GLY A 199 38.61 -73.51 38.81
N LYS A 200 37.85 -74.15 39.71
CA LYS A 200 38.24 -75.04 40.84
C LYS A 200 38.96 -74.46 42.06
#